data_AF-A0A8H9TBV5-F1
#
_entry.id   AF-A0A8H9TBV5-F1
#
_cell.length_a   1.000
_cell.length_b   1.000
_cell.length_c   1.000
_cell.angle_alpha   90.00
_cell.angle_beta   90.00
_cell.angle_gamma   90.00
#
_symmetry.space_group_name_H-M   'P 1'
#
loop_
_entity.id
_entity.type
_entity.pdbx_description
1 polymer ?
#
loop_
_entity_poly.entity_id
_entity_poly.type
_entity_poly.pdbx_seq_one_letter_code
_entity_poly.pdbx_strand_id
1 'polypeptide(L)'
;MPLLCRDTFVNFLFLHVVLLEDSQIKGLKMFKVKASILSITVCSVLISGCNSTPKNNASEMGMKIPSWVLNPTTESGLIASSCVVASNSFAMDKTEATTQARAELANQLDTRIASLQEQYSEKITNPDETVSKSKFLSTTTQFTEQALRTSKVIKVDYAQMADQKNLCALVTVTEEGAQSLFKQVMKKAPVKLSPENETLLYLNFTKAENAQ
;
A
#
# COMPACT_ATOMS: atom_id res chain seq x y z
N MET A 1 -11.60 -18.33 3.97
CA MET A 1 -12.98 -18.17 3.44
C MET A 1 -13.87 -17.74 4.60
N PRO A 2 -14.81 -16.81 4.41
CA PRO A 2 -14.50 -15.38 4.45
C PRO A 2 -15.56 -14.54 5.20
N LEU A 3 -15.32 -13.23 5.28
CA LEU A 3 -16.32 -12.16 5.28
C LEU A 3 -17.41 -12.20 6.38
N LEU A 4 -17.25 -11.40 7.44
CA LEU A 4 -18.37 -10.83 8.21
C LEU A 4 -17.80 -9.88 9.29
N CYS A 5 -17.40 -8.66 8.94
CA CYS A 5 -17.25 -7.60 9.95
C CYS A 5 -17.13 -6.17 9.39
N ARG A 6 -17.70 -5.86 8.21
CA ARG A 6 -17.61 -4.48 7.69
C ARG A 6 -18.89 -3.84 7.17
N ASP A 7 -19.98 -4.58 6.96
CA ASP A 7 -21.15 -4.00 6.27
C ASP A 7 -22.42 -3.79 7.13
N THR A 8 -22.41 -4.10 8.42
CA THR A 8 -23.62 -3.94 9.25
C THR A 8 -23.71 -2.58 9.99
N PHE A 9 -22.62 -1.82 10.09
CA PHE A 9 -22.60 -0.62 10.93
C PHE A 9 -22.93 0.69 10.19
N VAL A 10 -22.70 0.73 8.87
CA VAL A 10 -22.92 1.95 8.07
C VAL A 10 -24.40 2.12 7.68
N ASN A 11 -25.14 1.01 7.55
CA ASN A 11 -26.55 1.05 7.15
C ASN A 11 -27.53 1.40 8.28
N PHE A 12 -27.14 1.27 9.55
CA PHE A 12 -28.03 1.64 10.67
C PHE A 12 -27.96 3.13 11.02
N LEU A 13 -26.84 3.79 10.72
CA LEU A 13 -26.65 5.21 11.03
C LEU A 13 -27.31 6.13 9.98
N PHE A 14 -27.43 5.68 8.73
CA PHE A 14 -28.09 6.44 7.66
C PHE A 14 -29.64 6.38 7.73
N LEU A 15 -30.22 5.35 8.36
CA LEU A 15 -31.67 5.20 8.44
C LEU A 15 -32.32 5.99 9.60
N HIS A 16 -31.55 6.46 10.59
CA HIS A 16 -32.08 7.25 11.72
C HIS A 16 -31.99 8.76 11.52
N VAL A 17 -31.24 9.26 10.54
CA VAL A 17 -31.03 10.71 10.34
C VAL A 17 -32.02 11.32 9.32
N VAL A 18 -32.74 10.50 8.53
CA VAL A 18 -33.60 10.99 7.44
C VAL A 18 -35.10 11.07 7.81
N LEU A 19 -35.49 10.78 9.05
CA LEU A 19 -36.91 10.76 9.48
C LEU A 19 -37.26 11.68 10.65
N LEU A 20 -36.62 12.85 10.76
CA LEU A 20 -37.04 13.87 11.74
C LEU A 20 -36.94 15.29 11.18
N GLU A 21 -37.55 15.52 10.02
CA GLU A 21 -37.85 16.88 9.54
C GLU A 21 -39.18 16.84 8.78
N ASP A 22 -40.29 16.82 9.53
CA ASP A 22 -41.51 17.60 9.24
C ASP A 22 -42.65 17.21 10.19
N SER A 23 -43.57 18.16 10.41
CA SER A 23 -44.86 18.05 11.11
C SER A 23 -44.92 18.43 12.61
N GLN A 24 -44.95 19.74 12.83
CA GLN A 24 -45.82 20.48 13.76
C GLN A 24 -46.90 19.70 14.54
N ILE A 25 -46.80 19.63 15.88
CA ILE A 25 -47.97 19.59 16.77
C ILE A 25 -47.80 20.54 17.96
N LYS A 26 -48.75 21.47 18.00
CA LYS A 26 -49.14 22.46 19.01
C LYS A 26 -49.00 22.02 20.48
N GLY A 27 -48.31 22.88 21.23
CA GLY A 27 -48.71 23.43 22.55
C GLY A 27 -49.24 22.49 23.63
N LEU A 28 -48.43 22.25 24.66
CA LEU A 28 -48.94 22.12 26.03
C LEU A 28 -47.87 22.46 27.09
N LYS A 29 -48.10 23.60 27.74
CA LYS A 29 -47.77 24.01 29.12
C LYS A 29 -46.45 23.53 29.77
N MET A 30 -45.66 24.54 30.12
CA MET A 30 -44.64 24.55 31.18
C MET A 30 -45.01 23.67 32.38
N PHE A 31 -44.20 22.65 32.64
CA PHE A 31 -44.21 21.94 33.92
C PHE A 31 -42.85 22.10 34.59
N LYS A 32 -42.92 22.53 35.86
CA LYS A 32 -41.85 23.04 36.71
C LYS A 32 -40.67 22.07 36.84
N VAL A 33 -39.48 22.57 36.55
CA VAL A 33 -38.20 21.97 36.95
C VAL A 33 -38.15 21.95 38.48
N LYS A 34 -38.27 20.76 39.07
CA LYS A 34 -37.88 20.52 40.46
C LYS A 34 -36.64 19.63 40.43
N ALA A 35 -35.51 20.24 40.76
CA ALA A 35 -34.26 19.56 41.03
C ALA A 35 -34.48 18.53 42.14
N SER A 36 -34.26 17.27 41.83
CA SER A 36 -34.02 16.23 42.81
C SER A 36 -32.80 15.45 42.32
N ILE A 37 -31.68 15.77 42.97
CA ILE A 37 -30.37 15.15 42.77
C ILE A 37 -30.49 13.73 43.33
N LEU A 38 -30.55 12.73 42.46
CA LEU A 38 -30.40 11.34 42.88
C LEU A 38 -29.77 10.49 41.77
N SER A 39 -28.58 9.98 42.06
CA SER A 39 -27.94 8.81 41.44
C SER A 39 -27.48 8.93 39.99
N ILE A 40 -26.22 9.37 39.80
CA ILE A 40 -25.40 8.94 38.66
C ILE A 40 -24.33 8.02 39.24
N THR A 41 -24.68 6.74 39.30
CA THR A 41 -23.76 5.64 39.56
C THR A 41 -23.52 4.91 38.25
N VAL A 42 -22.23 4.70 37.94
CA VAL A 42 -21.67 3.81 36.90
C VAL A 42 -21.73 4.32 35.46
N CYS A 43 -20.55 4.65 34.92
CA CYS A 43 -20.03 4.13 33.64
C CYS A 43 -18.62 4.67 33.37
N SER A 44 -17.65 4.28 34.21
CA SER A 44 -16.23 4.41 33.86
C SER A 44 -15.87 3.29 32.88
N VAL A 45 -16.29 3.45 31.62
CA VAL A 45 -15.89 2.56 30.54
C VAL A 45 -14.40 2.75 30.31
N LEU A 46 -13.68 1.65 30.45
CA LEU A 46 -12.27 1.48 30.20
C LEU A 46 -11.94 1.98 28.78
N ILE A 47 -11.28 3.14 28.68
CA ILE A 47 -10.57 3.54 27.47
C ILE A 47 -9.24 2.80 27.47
N SER A 48 -9.28 1.49 27.18
CA SER A 48 -8.09 0.80 26.70
C SER A 48 -7.86 1.24 25.26
N GLY A 49 -7.11 2.33 25.09
CA GLY A 49 -6.58 2.72 23.79
C GLY A 49 -5.75 1.56 23.24
N CYS A 50 -6.23 0.99 22.13
CA CYS A 50 -5.50 -0.02 21.38
C CYS A 50 -4.32 0.65 20.66
N ASN A 51 -3.21 0.83 21.37
CA ASN A 51 -1.91 1.08 20.77
C ASN A 51 -1.21 -0.26 20.56
N SER A 52 -1.80 -1.13 19.74
CA SER A 52 -1.14 -2.38 19.36
C SER A 52 -0.27 -2.12 18.14
N THR A 53 1.03 -2.00 18.39
CA THR A 53 2.03 -2.28 17.35
C THR A 53 1.70 -3.66 16.77
N PRO A 54 1.56 -3.85 15.45
CA PRO A 54 1.26 -5.15 14.88
C PRO A 54 2.37 -6.12 15.26
N LYS A 55 2.10 -7.03 16.20
CA LYS A 55 2.97 -8.18 16.41
C LYS A 55 2.77 -9.08 15.19
N ASN A 56 3.87 -9.41 14.54
CA ASN A 56 3.88 -10.39 13.47
C ASN A 56 3.57 -11.76 14.08
N ASN A 57 2.33 -12.23 13.93
CA ASN A 57 1.84 -13.48 14.52
C ASN A 57 2.34 -14.74 13.80
N ALA A 58 3.25 -14.61 12.82
CA ALA A 58 3.75 -15.76 12.04
C ALA A 58 4.39 -16.84 12.93
N SER A 59 5.17 -16.44 13.93
CA SER A 59 5.82 -17.37 14.86
C SER A 59 4.81 -18.13 15.73
N GLU A 60 3.69 -17.50 16.11
CA GLU A 60 2.63 -18.11 16.91
C GLU A 60 1.83 -19.16 16.11
N MET A 61 1.85 -19.05 14.78
CA MET A 61 1.27 -20.03 13.86
C MET A 61 2.26 -21.14 13.44
N GLY A 62 3.40 -21.27 14.13
CA GLY A 62 4.45 -22.24 13.80
C GLY A 62 5.25 -21.92 12.55
N MET A 63 5.10 -20.71 11.98
CA MET A 63 5.85 -20.29 10.80
C MET A 63 7.20 -19.70 11.21
N LYS A 64 8.29 -20.21 10.64
CA LYS A 64 9.64 -19.64 10.79
C LYS A 64 9.98 -18.93 9.49
N ILE A 65 9.53 -17.69 9.37
CA ILE A 65 9.73 -16.86 8.19
C ILE A 65 10.74 -15.77 8.51
N PRO A 66 11.82 -15.60 7.71
CA PRO A 66 12.74 -14.50 7.89
C PRO A 66 12.03 -13.14 7.84
N SER A 67 12.39 -12.22 8.73
CA SER A 67 11.73 -10.92 8.84
C SER A 67 11.76 -10.11 7.53
N TRP A 68 12.81 -10.27 6.73
CA TRP A 68 12.97 -9.60 5.44
C TRP A 68 11.96 -10.06 4.38
N VAL A 69 11.34 -11.22 4.55
CA VAL A 69 10.28 -11.70 3.65
C VAL A 69 9.01 -10.89 3.90
N LEU A 70 8.68 -10.66 5.17
CA LEU A 70 7.43 -10.03 5.59
C LEU A 70 7.51 -8.50 5.59
N ASN A 71 8.67 -7.96 5.97
CA ASN A 71 8.93 -6.53 6.01
C ASN A 71 10.22 -6.22 5.23
N PRO A 72 10.20 -6.29 3.88
CA PRO A 72 11.37 -5.96 3.07
C PRO A 72 11.65 -4.46 3.10
N THR A 73 12.91 -4.07 3.31
CA THR A 73 13.35 -2.67 3.32
C THR A 73 14.60 -2.46 2.47
N THR A 74 14.64 -1.37 1.70
CA THR A 74 15.80 -0.88 0.92
C THR A 74 15.75 0.64 0.81
N GLU A 75 16.89 1.24 0.45
CA GLU A 75 17.00 2.69 0.19
C GLU A 75 16.13 3.15 -0.99
N SER A 76 16.04 2.36 -2.07
CA SER A 76 15.23 2.68 -3.25
C SER A 76 13.72 2.45 -3.04
N GLY A 77 13.32 1.75 -1.99
CA GLY A 77 11.95 1.32 -1.74
C GLY A 77 11.37 0.36 -2.81
N LEU A 78 12.16 -0.05 -3.80
CA LEU A 78 11.81 -0.93 -4.91
C LEU A 78 12.36 -2.34 -4.65
N ILE A 79 11.57 -3.13 -3.96
CA ILE A 79 11.95 -4.44 -3.44
C ILE A 79 10.74 -5.36 -3.39
N ALA A 80 10.92 -6.63 -3.74
CA ALA A 80 9.89 -7.64 -3.60
C ALA A 80 10.50 -8.95 -3.11
N SER A 81 9.75 -9.64 -2.25
CA SER A 81 10.04 -10.99 -1.80
C SER A 81 9.02 -11.96 -2.39
N SER A 82 9.42 -13.20 -2.65
CA SER A 82 8.48 -14.29 -2.90
C SER A 82 9.06 -15.61 -2.41
N CYS A 83 8.17 -16.57 -2.12
CA CYS A 83 8.51 -17.88 -1.59
C CYS A 83 7.80 -18.98 -2.38
N VAL A 84 8.49 -20.10 -2.58
CA VAL A 84 7.97 -21.30 -3.26
C VAL A 84 8.18 -22.52 -2.39
N VAL A 85 7.31 -23.52 -2.53
CA VAL A 85 7.46 -24.81 -1.82
C VAL A 85 8.73 -25.50 -2.32
N ALA A 86 9.56 -25.99 -1.39
CA ALA A 86 10.84 -26.60 -1.74
C ALA A 86 10.66 -27.97 -2.42
N SER A 87 11.27 -28.15 -3.59
CA SER A 87 11.19 -29.37 -4.41
C SER A 87 12.36 -30.35 -4.20
N ASN A 88 13.19 -30.12 -3.18
CA ASN A 88 14.50 -30.75 -2.94
C ASN A 88 15.61 -30.35 -3.93
N SER A 89 15.37 -29.40 -4.82
CA SER A 89 16.38 -28.83 -5.72
C SER A 89 16.55 -27.34 -5.45
N PHE A 90 17.58 -26.98 -4.67
CA PHE A 90 17.85 -25.58 -4.32
C PHE A 90 17.96 -24.66 -5.55
N ALA A 91 18.57 -25.14 -6.64
CA ALA A 91 18.73 -24.34 -7.85
C ALA A 91 17.40 -24.05 -8.56
N MET A 92 16.49 -25.04 -8.59
CA MET A 92 15.16 -24.88 -9.16
C MET A 92 14.30 -23.97 -8.28
N ASP A 93 14.25 -24.26 -6.99
CA ASP A 93 13.50 -23.49 -6.00
C ASP A 93 13.95 -22.01 -6.01
N LYS A 94 15.27 -21.77 -6.09
CA LYS A 94 15.84 -20.42 -6.15
C LYS A 94 15.43 -19.68 -7.41
N THR A 95 15.43 -20.37 -8.55
CA THR A 95 15.06 -19.79 -9.84
C THR A 95 13.58 -19.43 -9.85
N GLU A 96 12.73 -20.31 -9.32
CA GLU A 96 11.29 -20.09 -9.25
C GLU A 96 10.94 -18.94 -8.30
N ALA A 97 11.44 -18.96 -7.06
CA ALA A 97 11.23 -17.88 -6.10
C ALA A 97 11.73 -16.52 -6.62
N THR A 98 12.90 -16.51 -7.26
CA THR A 98 13.44 -15.28 -7.88
C THR A 98 12.54 -14.78 -9.00
N THR A 99 12.01 -15.68 -9.82
CA THR A 99 11.12 -15.32 -10.95
C THR A 99 9.81 -14.73 -10.43
N GLN A 100 9.20 -15.35 -9.43
CA GLN A 100 7.98 -14.84 -8.82
C GLN A 100 8.23 -13.48 -8.13
N ALA A 101 9.34 -13.33 -7.40
CA ALA A 101 9.70 -12.06 -6.77
C ALA A 101 9.92 -10.94 -7.82
N ARG A 102 10.49 -11.27 -8.99
CA ARG A 102 10.62 -10.30 -10.10
C ARG A 102 9.29 -9.94 -10.75
N ALA A 103 8.35 -10.89 -10.84
CA ALA A 103 7.00 -10.59 -11.32
C ALA A 103 6.28 -9.63 -10.38
N GLU A 104 6.40 -9.85 -9.07
CA GLU A 104 5.86 -8.93 -8.06
C GLU A 104 6.52 -7.55 -8.12
N LEU A 105 7.85 -7.50 -8.24
CA LEU A 105 8.57 -6.24 -8.44
C LEU A 105 8.12 -5.51 -9.71
N ALA A 106 7.79 -6.23 -10.79
CA ALA A 106 7.27 -5.65 -12.02
C ALA A 106 5.91 -4.97 -11.80
N ASN A 107 5.00 -5.63 -11.10
CA ASN A 107 3.68 -5.08 -10.77
C ASN A 107 3.80 -3.79 -9.92
N GLN A 108 4.72 -3.79 -8.95
CA GLN A 108 5.00 -2.59 -8.14
C GLN A 108 5.56 -1.46 -9.00
N LEU A 109 6.48 -1.76 -9.92
CA LEU A 109 7.05 -0.76 -10.84
C LEU A 109 5.99 -0.18 -11.77
N ASP A 110 5.14 -1.02 -12.37
CA ASP A 110 4.04 -0.57 -13.23
C ASP A 110 3.09 0.38 -12.49
N THR A 111 2.73 0.03 -11.25
CA THR A 111 1.88 0.86 -10.38
C THR A 111 2.53 2.19 -10.07
N ARG A 112 3.83 2.19 -9.73
CA ARG A 112 4.57 3.43 -9.41
C ARG A 112 4.80 4.32 -10.62
N ILE A 113 5.04 3.74 -11.80
CA ILE A 113 5.16 4.51 -13.05
C ILE A 113 3.82 5.13 -13.40
N ALA A 114 2.71 4.39 -13.26
CA ALA A 114 1.37 4.94 -13.47
C ALA A 114 1.08 6.11 -12.52
N SER A 115 1.35 5.94 -11.22
CA SER A 115 1.20 7.02 -10.23
C SER A 115 2.12 8.21 -10.51
N LEU A 116 3.36 7.98 -10.95
CA LEU A 116 4.28 9.03 -11.37
C LEU A 116 3.71 9.84 -12.54
N GLN A 117 3.13 9.17 -13.54
CA GLN A 117 2.52 9.83 -14.68
C GLN A 117 1.28 10.65 -14.29
N GLU A 118 0.48 10.14 -13.35
CA GLU A 118 -0.67 10.85 -12.80
C GLU A 118 -0.25 12.11 -12.05
N GLN A 119 0.69 11.99 -11.09
CA GLN A 119 1.23 13.11 -10.33
C GLN A 119 1.90 14.15 -11.24
N TYR A 120 2.63 13.71 -12.27
CA TYR A 120 3.14 14.62 -13.30
C TYR A 120 2.00 15.43 -13.95
N SER A 121 0.90 14.76 -14.27
CA SER A 121 -0.22 15.38 -14.97
C SER A 121 -0.98 16.42 -14.14
N GLU A 122 -0.91 16.32 -12.81
CA GLU A 122 -1.46 17.33 -11.88
C GLU A 122 -0.56 18.57 -11.77
N LYS A 123 0.73 18.45 -12.08
CA LYS A 123 1.70 19.55 -12.01
C LYS A 123 1.71 20.42 -13.27
N ILE A 124 1.07 19.99 -14.35
CA ILE A 124 0.97 20.76 -15.61
C ILE A 124 -0.40 21.45 -15.69
N THR A 125 -0.41 22.75 -16.01
CA THR A 125 -1.63 23.59 -15.99
C THR A 125 -2.14 23.94 -17.40
N ASN A 126 -1.47 23.53 -18.47
CA ASN A 126 -1.75 24.03 -19.83
C ASN A 126 -2.55 23.05 -20.72
N PRO A 127 -3.66 23.51 -21.35
CA PRO A 127 -4.58 22.66 -22.13
C PRO A 127 -4.09 22.24 -23.53
N ASP A 128 -3.12 22.94 -24.14
CA ASP A 128 -2.55 22.61 -25.47
C ASP A 128 -1.73 21.30 -25.51
N GLU A 129 -1.47 20.68 -24.35
CA GLU A 129 -0.61 19.50 -24.21
C GLU A 129 -1.36 18.17 -24.15
N THR A 130 -2.68 18.18 -24.30
CA THR A 130 -3.56 17.00 -24.17
C THR A 130 -3.16 15.83 -25.09
N VAL A 131 -2.68 16.10 -26.31
CA VAL A 131 -2.19 15.07 -27.25
C VAL A 131 -0.85 14.47 -26.81
N SER A 132 -0.01 15.23 -26.11
CA SER A 132 1.28 14.75 -25.62
C SER A 132 1.16 14.02 -24.27
N LYS A 133 0.14 14.37 -23.47
CA LYS A 133 -0.26 13.67 -22.23
C LYS A 133 -0.64 12.21 -22.50
N SER A 134 -1.41 11.93 -23.55
CA SER A 134 -1.86 10.56 -23.88
C SER A 134 -0.70 9.64 -24.31
N LYS A 135 0.30 10.17 -25.02
CA LYS A 135 1.47 9.40 -25.46
C LYS A 135 2.40 9.05 -24.30
N PHE A 136 2.55 9.96 -23.34
CA PHE A 136 3.34 9.74 -22.11
C PHE A 136 2.75 8.60 -21.25
N LEU A 137 1.43 8.48 -21.18
CA LEU A 137 0.72 7.46 -20.39
C LEU A 137 0.79 6.03 -20.97
N SER A 138 1.22 5.86 -22.23
CA SER A 138 1.11 4.58 -22.96
C SER A 138 2.34 3.65 -22.91
N THR A 139 3.46 4.05 -22.29
CA THR A 139 4.77 3.36 -22.41
C THR A 139 5.26 2.62 -21.16
N THR A 140 4.36 2.26 -20.23
CA THR A 140 4.71 1.74 -18.89
C THR A 140 5.52 0.44 -18.91
N THR A 141 5.14 -0.54 -19.75
CA THR A 141 5.76 -1.89 -19.78
C THR A 141 7.23 -1.90 -20.20
N GLN A 142 7.63 -1.05 -21.16
CA GLN A 142 9.02 -0.98 -21.62
C GLN A 142 9.99 -0.59 -20.49
N PHE A 143 9.55 0.35 -19.64
CA PHE A 143 10.36 0.86 -18.55
C PHE A 143 10.54 -0.18 -17.44
N THR A 144 9.47 -0.90 -17.12
CA THR A 144 9.49 -2.01 -16.14
C THR A 144 10.45 -3.12 -16.56
N GLU A 145 10.42 -3.56 -17.82
CA GLU A 145 11.36 -4.57 -18.32
C GLU A 145 12.83 -4.14 -18.18
N GLN A 146 13.13 -2.86 -18.47
CA GLN A 146 14.47 -2.34 -18.34
C GLN A 146 14.94 -2.28 -16.88
N ALA A 147 14.05 -1.88 -15.97
CA ALA A 147 14.32 -1.87 -14.55
C ALA A 147 14.60 -3.29 -14.01
N LEU A 148 13.82 -4.27 -14.45
CA LEU A 148 14.03 -5.68 -14.10
C LEU A 148 15.39 -6.22 -14.56
N ARG A 149 15.93 -5.75 -15.70
CA ARG A 149 17.31 -6.12 -16.13
C ARG A 149 18.37 -5.66 -15.14
N THR A 150 18.12 -4.57 -14.40
CA THR A 150 19.01 -4.07 -13.35
C THR A 150 18.70 -4.65 -11.96
N SER A 151 17.64 -5.46 -11.84
CA SER A 151 17.26 -6.08 -10.57
C SER A 151 18.27 -7.13 -10.12
N LYS A 152 18.55 -7.15 -8.81
CA LYS A 152 19.47 -8.09 -8.18
C LYS A 152 18.75 -8.93 -7.14
N VAL A 153 19.15 -10.20 -7.04
CA VAL A 153 18.79 -11.05 -5.90
C VAL A 153 19.74 -10.68 -4.75
N ILE A 154 19.18 -10.22 -3.63
CA ILE A 154 19.99 -9.76 -2.48
C ILE A 154 19.89 -10.69 -1.28
N LYS A 155 18.85 -11.54 -1.19
CA LYS A 155 18.71 -12.58 -0.18
C LYS A 155 18.02 -13.80 -0.76
N VAL A 156 18.43 -14.97 -0.27
CA VAL A 156 17.78 -16.26 -0.51
C VAL A 156 17.90 -17.04 0.78
N ASP A 157 16.78 -17.57 1.29
CA ASP A 157 16.80 -18.39 2.51
C ASP A 157 15.61 -19.35 2.53
N TYR A 158 15.70 -20.40 3.33
CA TYR A 158 14.58 -21.25 3.62
C TYR A 158 13.69 -20.64 4.71
N ALA A 159 12.38 -20.78 4.52
CA ALA A 159 11.36 -20.47 5.50
C ALA A 159 10.54 -21.73 5.80
N GLN A 160 10.02 -21.82 7.02
CA GLN A 160 8.99 -22.79 7.36
C GLN A 160 7.65 -22.07 7.37
N MET A 161 6.71 -22.51 6.54
CA MET A 161 5.33 -21.99 6.51
C MET A 161 4.40 -23.16 6.73
N ALA A 162 3.70 -23.18 7.87
CA ALA A 162 3.01 -24.37 8.37
C ALA A 162 3.95 -25.59 8.36
N ASP A 163 3.52 -26.71 7.80
CA ASP A 163 4.31 -27.95 7.71
C ASP A 163 5.18 -28.04 6.44
N GLN A 164 5.25 -26.97 5.64
CA GLN A 164 6.02 -26.94 4.39
C GLN A 164 7.31 -26.12 4.51
N LYS A 165 8.40 -26.72 4.03
CA LYS A 165 9.65 -26.00 3.77
C LYS A 165 9.50 -25.22 2.48
N ASN A 166 9.79 -23.94 2.53
CA ASN A 166 9.72 -23.03 1.40
C ASN A 166 11.09 -22.38 1.18
N LEU A 167 11.43 -22.09 -0.06
CA LEU A 167 12.56 -21.23 -0.38
C LEU A 167 12.05 -19.85 -0.76
N CYS A 168 12.57 -18.83 -0.09
CA CYS A 168 12.25 -17.44 -0.34
C CYS A 168 13.41 -16.74 -1.04
N ALA A 169 13.09 -15.79 -1.92
CA ALA A 169 14.05 -14.90 -2.57
C ALA A 169 13.61 -13.45 -2.41
N LEU A 170 14.60 -12.56 -2.32
CA LEU A 170 14.43 -11.12 -2.25
C LEU A 170 15.12 -10.46 -3.43
N VAL A 171 14.37 -9.67 -4.19
CA VAL A 171 14.90 -8.93 -5.34
C VAL A 171 14.69 -7.44 -5.16
N THR A 172 15.63 -6.65 -5.65
CA THR A 172 15.54 -5.19 -5.60
C THR A 172 16.09 -4.55 -6.88
N VAL A 173 15.55 -3.38 -7.22
CA VAL A 173 16.20 -2.45 -8.14
C VAL A 173 17.19 -1.60 -7.34
N THR A 174 18.43 -1.49 -7.82
CA THR A 174 19.44 -0.64 -7.18
C THR A 174 19.04 0.83 -7.25
N GLU A 175 19.64 1.68 -6.41
CA GLU A 175 19.39 3.12 -6.44
C GLU A 175 19.67 3.72 -7.83
N GLU A 176 20.77 3.32 -8.47
CA GLU A 176 21.11 3.79 -9.82
C GLU A 176 20.09 3.31 -10.86
N GLY A 177 19.59 2.07 -10.71
CA GLY A 177 18.53 1.53 -11.55
C GLY A 177 17.24 2.31 -11.40
N ALA A 178 16.85 2.65 -10.17
CA ALA A 178 15.66 3.45 -9.86
C ALA A 178 15.77 4.87 -10.42
N GLN A 179 16.92 5.52 -10.24
CA GLN A 179 17.19 6.85 -10.75
C GLN A 179 17.21 6.86 -12.29
N SER A 180 17.82 5.85 -12.91
CA SER A 180 17.86 5.69 -14.36
C SER A 180 16.45 5.46 -14.93
N LEU A 181 15.65 4.63 -14.29
CA LEU A 181 14.26 4.40 -14.65
C LEU A 181 13.45 5.69 -14.59
N PHE A 182 13.49 6.41 -13.46
CA PHE A 182 12.78 7.68 -13.29
C PHE A 182 13.16 8.69 -14.37
N LYS A 183 14.46 8.89 -14.61
CA LYS A 183 14.96 9.79 -15.65
C LYS A 183 14.44 9.41 -17.04
N GLN A 184 14.35 8.12 -17.34
CA GLN A 184 13.87 7.65 -18.64
C GLN A 184 12.37 7.87 -18.83
N VAL A 185 11.58 7.67 -17.78
CA VAL A 185 10.16 8.05 -17.78
C VAL A 185 10.06 9.55 -18.01
N MET A 186 10.69 10.37 -17.17
CA MET A 186 10.62 11.85 -17.27
C MET A 186 11.13 12.42 -18.59
N LYS A 187 12.07 11.76 -19.28
CA LYS A 187 12.55 12.18 -20.61
C LYS A 187 11.47 12.09 -21.70
N LYS A 188 10.40 11.32 -21.47
CA LYS A 188 9.22 11.25 -22.34
C LYS A 188 8.14 12.27 -21.99
N ALA A 189 8.28 12.96 -20.86
CA ALA A 189 7.34 13.99 -20.45
C ALA A 189 7.38 15.18 -21.44
N PRO A 190 6.23 15.74 -21.83
CA PRO A 190 6.17 16.83 -22.82
C PRO A 190 6.81 18.12 -22.34
N VAL A 191 6.68 18.40 -21.04
CA VAL A 191 7.19 19.61 -20.40
C VAL A 191 8.11 19.23 -19.26
N LYS A 192 9.24 19.92 -19.22
CA LYS A 192 10.19 19.84 -18.12
C LYS A 192 9.63 20.55 -16.89
N LEU A 193 9.57 19.85 -15.77
CA LEU A 193 9.17 20.42 -14.50
C LEU A 193 10.28 21.29 -13.89
N SER A 194 9.93 22.08 -12.87
CA SER A 194 10.93 22.72 -12.01
C SER A 194 11.76 21.65 -11.26
N PRO A 195 13.02 21.96 -10.89
CA PRO A 195 13.86 21.03 -10.14
C PRO A 195 13.22 20.53 -8.83
N GLU A 196 12.47 21.41 -8.16
CA GLU A 196 11.75 21.08 -6.92
C GLU A 196 10.64 20.05 -7.16
N ASN A 197 9.80 20.27 -8.18
CA ASN A 197 8.73 19.33 -8.53
C ASN A 197 9.29 17.99 -9.00
N GLU A 198 10.36 18.00 -9.80
CA GLU A 198 11.02 16.77 -10.25
C GLU A 198 11.61 15.97 -9.07
N THR A 199 12.22 16.66 -8.10
CA THR A 199 12.73 16.04 -6.87
C THR A 199 11.61 15.40 -6.06
N LEU A 200 10.49 16.10 -5.86
CA LEU A 200 9.34 15.56 -5.13
C LEU A 200 8.76 14.32 -5.81
N LEU A 201 8.62 14.34 -7.15
CA LEU A 201 8.16 13.18 -7.90
C LEU A 201 9.11 11.99 -7.76
N TYR A 202 10.42 12.20 -7.77
CA TYR A 202 11.39 11.13 -7.54
C TYR A 202 11.25 10.52 -6.15
N LEU A 203 11.13 11.37 -5.11
CA LEU A 203 10.94 10.89 -3.73
C LEU A 203 9.66 10.06 -3.58
N ASN A 204 8.57 10.49 -4.22
CA ASN A 204 7.31 9.73 -4.22
C ASN A 204 7.46 8.40 -4.97
N PHE A 205 8.19 8.39 -6.08
CA PHE A 205 8.45 7.20 -6.86
C PHE A 205 9.24 6.12 -6.09
N THR A 206 10.24 6.53 -5.29
CA THR A 206 11.09 5.63 -4.49
C THR A 206 10.59 5.39 -3.07
N LYS A 207 9.46 5.99 -2.66
CA LYS A 207 8.91 5.78 -1.32
C LYS A 207 8.49 4.30 -1.16
N ALA A 208 8.94 3.63 -0.11
CA ALA A 208 8.47 2.28 0.20
C ALA A 208 6.99 2.31 0.62
N GLU A 209 6.14 1.46 0.04
CA GLU A 209 4.72 1.34 0.44
C GLU A 209 4.56 0.79 1.87
N ASN A 210 5.60 0.14 2.41
CA ASN A 210 5.60 -0.46 3.75
C ASN A 210 6.02 0.50 4.90
N ALA A 211 6.05 1.82 4.65
CA ALA A 211 6.29 2.80 5.70
C ALA A 211 4.94 3.27 6.30
N GLN A 212 4.30 2.41 7.09
CA GLN A 212 3.18 2.74 7.98
C GLN A 212 3.43 2.18 9.37
#